data_AF-A0A958CUE7-F1
#
_entry.id   AF-A0A958CUE7-F1
#
_cell.length_a   1.000
_cell.length_b   1.000
_cell.length_c   1.000
_cell.angle_alpha   90.00
_cell.angle_beta   90.00
_cell.angle_gamma   90.00
#
_symmetry.space_group_name_H-M   'P 1'
#
loop_
_entity.id
_entity.type
_entity.pdbx_description
1 polymer ?
#
loop_
_entity_poly.entity_id
_entity_poly.type
_entity_poly.pdbx_seq_one_letter_code
_entity_poly.pdbx_strand_id
1 'polypeptide(L)'
;PEQAGSAKYVILLALVTAVAFWSYASGALLYFVVLTGVLMDQRLPRSVRRRQALIYSGALLFVFIPATTLFLSQWSRGDWARVPAYFLGRGGYSSFALRDLPHSVYAFLRSLALYPHLSLVGTTRQFLDHASPAGRGLFVAYYALALLVVCTPLALTVRHRQSLLAAYRRPMAVLAVWSAGFAVFAFFWVPGDVSFWLPLLAAWWLLLALAISAVTSDATRTAKTGRWLTGLTVAVIALAIANATFEVLPRRDLATNLPYQVAMDVAAQTGDDVIFLTRGDDISGLYLAYFAGRQVFYATPETLVSLHSMLPPSAENAAPRVVTLDVDSNRSDWWQALLA
;
A
#
# COMPACT_ATOMS: atom_id res chain seq x y z
N PRO A 1 5.45 19.50 -31.97
CA PRO A 1 3.99 19.79 -31.83
C PRO A 1 3.10 18.73 -32.51
N GLU A 2 3.44 18.27 -33.72
CA GLU A 2 2.62 17.30 -34.46
C GLU A 2 2.59 15.89 -33.84
N GLN A 3 3.67 15.41 -33.24
CA GLN A 3 3.69 14.07 -32.61
C GLN A 3 2.80 13.95 -31.36
N ALA A 4 2.59 15.03 -30.60
CA ALA A 4 1.77 15.03 -29.39
C ALA A 4 0.25 14.89 -29.68
N GLY A 5 -0.16 15.06 -30.95
CA GLY A 5 -1.54 14.86 -31.39
C GLY A 5 -1.87 13.44 -31.85
N SER A 6 -0.87 12.56 -31.98
CA SER A 6 -1.06 11.25 -32.61
C SER A 6 -1.85 10.30 -31.71
N ALA A 7 -2.90 9.68 -32.26
CA ALA A 7 -3.67 8.62 -31.60
C ALA A 7 -2.78 7.49 -31.08
N LYS A 8 -1.63 7.25 -31.73
CA LYS A 8 -0.64 6.24 -31.33
C LYS A 8 -0.13 6.44 -29.90
N TYR A 9 0.14 7.69 -29.49
CA TYR A 9 0.62 7.99 -28.15
C TYR A 9 -0.40 7.60 -27.08
N VAL A 10 -1.67 7.91 -27.34
CA VAL A 10 -2.76 7.65 -26.41
C VAL A 10 -3.10 6.16 -26.32
N ILE A 11 -2.98 5.44 -27.43
CA ILE A 11 -3.10 3.97 -27.47
C ILE A 11 -1.96 3.35 -26.64
N LEU A 12 -0.72 3.82 -26.79
CA LEU A 12 0.40 3.34 -25.99
C LEU A 12 0.15 3.57 -24.49
N LEU A 13 -0.34 4.75 -24.10
CA LEU A 13 -0.71 5.02 -22.70
C LEU A 13 -1.80 4.07 -22.19
N ALA A 14 -2.79 3.74 -23.02
CA ALA A 14 -3.83 2.78 -22.68
C ALA A 14 -3.24 1.38 -22.46
N LEU A 15 -2.32 0.94 -23.31
CA LEU A 15 -1.62 -0.35 -23.16
C LEU A 15 -0.80 -0.40 -21.87
N VAL A 16 -0.02 0.64 -21.58
CA VAL A 16 0.77 0.73 -20.33
C VAL A 16 -0.15 0.74 -19.11
N THR A 17 -1.28 1.45 -19.18
CA THR A 17 -2.28 1.45 -18.09
C THR A 17 -2.89 0.07 -17.90
N ALA A 18 -3.21 -0.64 -18.99
CA ALA A 18 -3.73 -2.00 -18.93
C ALA A 18 -2.71 -2.94 -18.26
N VAL A 19 -1.44 -2.89 -18.68
CA VAL A 19 -0.37 -3.69 -18.06
C VAL A 19 -0.22 -3.37 -16.57
N ALA A 20 -0.29 -2.10 -16.18
CA ALA A 20 -0.23 -1.70 -14.78
C ALA A 20 -1.43 -2.24 -13.97
N PHE A 21 -2.65 -2.17 -14.51
CA PHE A 21 -3.83 -2.79 -13.90
C PHE A 21 -3.61 -4.30 -13.68
N TRP A 22 -3.09 -4.98 -14.70
CA TRP A 22 -2.87 -6.42 -14.67
C TRP A 22 -1.79 -6.86 -13.70
N SER A 23 -0.76 -6.02 -13.55
CA SER A 23 0.29 -6.26 -12.57
C SER A 23 -0.26 -6.11 -11.14
N TYR A 24 -1.18 -5.16 -10.95
CA TYR A 24 -1.75 -4.90 -9.63
C TYR A 24 -3.07 -4.11 -9.70
N ALA A 25 -4.09 -4.51 -8.95
CA ALA A 25 -5.44 -3.94 -9.04
C ALA A 25 -5.49 -2.42 -8.77
N SER A 26 -4.65 -1.88 -7.88
CA SER A 26 -4.56 -0.44 -7.63
C SER A 26 -4.05 0.36 -8.83
N GLY A 27 -3.42 -0.31 -9.81
CA GLY A 27 -3.05 0.23 -11.11
C GLY A 27 -4.25 0.78 -11.90
N ALA A 28 -5.48 0.35 -11.59
CA ALA A 28 -6.71 0.93 -12.12
C ALA A 28 -6.80 2.44 -11.92
N LEU A 29 -6.26 2.96 -10.82
CA LEU A 29 -6.29 4.37 -10.49
C LEU A 29 -5.49 5.23 -11.47
N LEU A 30 -4.52 4.64 -12.19
CA LEU A 30 -3.77 5.33 -13.24
C LEU A 30 -4.67 5.77 -14.40
N TYR A 31 -5.84 5.13 -14.60
CA TYR A 31 -6.83 5.60 -15.55
C TYR A 31 -7.16 7.08 -15.34
N PHE A 32 -7.50 7.45 -14.10
CA PHE A 32 -7.87 8.84 -13.77
C PHE A 32 -6.67 9.79 -13.87
N VAL A 33 -5.46 9.32 -13.53
CA VAL A 33 -4.22 10.08 -13.63
C VAL A 33 -3.92 10.45 -15.08
N VAL A 34 -3.91 9.45 -15.98
CA VAL A 34 -3.65 9.66 -17.41
C VAL A 34 -4.75 10.47 -18.06
N LEU A 35 -6.02 10.16 -17.77
CA LEU A 35 -7.17 10.90 -18.29
C LEU A 35 -7.10 12.38 -17.92
N THR A 36 -6.76 12.70 -16.66
CA THR A 36 -6.53 14.07 -16.19
C THR A 36 -5.40 14.72 -16.98
N GLY A 37 -4.29 14.00 -17.17
CA GLY A 37 -3.15 14.46 -17.97
C GLY A 37 -3.53 14.82 -19.41
N VAL A 38 -4.34 14.01 -20.08
CA VAL A 38 -4.83 14.27 -21.45
C VAL A 38 -5.80 15.46 -21.47
N LEU A 39 -6.77 15.50 -20.56
CA LEU A 39 -7.79 16.54 -20.51
C LEU A 39 -7.21 17.92 -20.12
N MET A 40 -6.12 17.95 -19.35
CA MET A 40 -5.45 19.19 -18.93
C MET A 40 -4.36 19.66 -19.90
N ASP A 41 -4.15 19.00 -21.05
CA ASP A 41 -3.15 19.43 -22.04
C ASP A 41 -3.59 20.68 -22.83
N GLN A 42 -3.19 21.85 -22.34
CA GLN A 42 -3.55 23.13 -22.98
C GLN A 42 -2.90 23.35 -24.35
N ARG A 43 -1.92 22.53 -24.74
CA ARG A 43 -1.30 22.60 -26.07
C ARG A 43 -2.22 22.08 -27.17
N LEU A 44 -3.28 21.35 -26.80
CA LEU A 44 -4.21 20.73 -27.73
C LEU A 44 -5.59 21.41 -27.70
N PRO A 45 -6.26 21.59 -28.85
CA PRO A 45 -7.65 22.04 -28.91
C PRO A 45 -8.57 21.14 -28.06
N ARG A 46 -9.63 21.72 -27.50
CA ARG A 46 -10.57 20.99 -26.61
C ARG A 46 -11.21 19.78 -27.29
N SER A 47 -11.52 19.87 -28.58
CA SER A 47 -12.06 18.77 -29.38
C SER A 47 -11.06 17.60 -29.49
N VAL A 48 -9.79 17.90 -29.76
CA VAL A 48 -8.71 16.90 -29.84
C VAL A 48 -8.51 16.22 -28.50
N ARG A 49 -8.47 16.96 -27.38
CA ARG A 49 -8.38 16.38 -26.04
C ARG A 49 -9.51 15.41 -25.72
N ARG A 50 -10.76 15.79 -26.03
CA ARG A 50 -11.93 14.92 -25.83
C ARG A 50 -11.84 13.65 -26.68
N ARG A 51 -11.47 13.79 -27.95
CA ARG A 51 -11.26 12.64 -28.84
C ARG A 51 -10.16 11.72 -28.32
N GLN A 52 -9.03 12.27 -27.88
CA GLN A 52 -7.94 11.50 -27.29
C GLN A 52 -8.39 10.80 -26.00
N ALA A 53 -9.11 11.46 -25.10
CA ALA A 53 -9.67 10.85 -23.89
C ALA A 53 -10.61 9.67 -24.21
N LEU A 54 -11.43 9.79 -25.26
CA LEU A 54 -12.28 8.70 -25.74
C LEU A 54 -11.46 7.55 -26.35
N ILE A 55 -10.46 7.84 -27.17
CA ILE A 55 -9.55 6.83 -27.73
C ILE A 55 -8.81 6.10 -26.61
N TYR A 56 -8.31 6.83 -25.61
CA TYR A 56 -7.66 6.27 -24.43
C TYR A 56 -8.57 5.27 -23.71
N SER A 57 -9.77 5.72 -23.35
CA SER A 57 -10.73 4.92 -22.59
C SER A 57 -11.20 3.71 -23.40
N GLY A 58 -11.49 3.91 -24.69
CA GLY A 58 -11.88 2.83 -25.59
C GLY A 58 -10.78 1.79 -25.79
N ALA A 59 -9.53 2.22 -26.02
CA ALA A 59 -8.39 1.33 -26.16
C ALA A 59 -8.10 0.55 -24.87
N LEU A 60 -8.20 1.23 -23.71
CA LEU A 60 -8.03 0.58 -22.42
C LEU A 60 -9.11 -0.49 -22.21
N LEU A 61 -10.39 -0.16 -22.38
CA LEU A 61 -11.49 -1.12 -22.23
C LEU A 61 -11.40 -2.28 -23.21
N PHE A 62 -10.98 -2.01 -24.46
CA PHE A 62 -10.82 -3.03 -25.49
C PHE A 62 -9.76 -4.08 -25.13
N VAL A 63 -8.68 -3.68 -24.46
CA VAL A 63 -7.63 -4.61 -23.99
C VAL A 63 -8.01 -5.22 -22.64
N PHE A 64 -8.56 -4.40 -21.75
CA PHE A 64 -8.83 -4.75 -20.37
C PHE A 64 -9.97 -5.76 -20.22
N ILE A 65 -11.12 -5.53 -20.88
CA ILE A 65 -12.31 -6.37 -20.71
C ILE A 65 -12.04 -7.82 -21.16
N PRO A 66 -11.53 -8.09 -22.39
CA PRO A 66 -11.33 -9.46 -22.84
C PRO A 66 -10.32 -10.22 -21.98
N ALA A 67 -9.21 -9.58 -21.61
CA ALA A 67 -8.22 -10.17 -20.75
C ALA A 67 -8.81 -10.49 -19.35
N THR A 68 -9.67 -9.61 -18.82
CA THR A 68 -10.27 -9.75 -17.48
C THR A 68 -11.27 -10.88 -17.46
N THR A 69 -12.13 -10.90 -18.47
CA THR A 69 -13.08 -12.00 -18.68
C THR A 69 -12.35 -13.33 -18.86
N LEU A 70 -11.27 -13.38 -19.66
CA LEU A 70 -10.49 -14.61 -19.86
C LEU A 70 -9.83 -15.07 -18.56
N PHE A 71 -9.14 -14.18 -17.85
CA PHE A 71 -8.52 -14.48 -16.57
C PHE A 71 -9.54 -14.96 -15.55
N LEU A 72 -10.65 -14.24 -15.35
CA LEU A 72 -11.68 -14.60 -14.40
C LEU A 72 -12.34 -15.92 -14.77
N SER A 73 -12.56 -16.18 -16.05
CA SER A 73 -13.07 -17.46 -16.54
C SER A 73 -12.11 -18.61 -16.19
N GLN A 74 -10.80 -18.43 -16.41
CA GLN A 74 -9.78 -19.43 -16.06
C GLN A 74 -9.63 -19.62 -14.54
N TRP A 75 -9.53 -18.52 -13.78
CA TRP A 75 -9.39 -18.51 -12.33
C TRP A 75 -10.60 -19.16 -11.64
N SER A 76 -11.82 -18.80 -12.09
CA SER A 76 -13.06 -19.36 -11.56
C SER A 76 -13.38 -20.75 -12.11
N ARG A 77 -12.62 -21.25 -13.10
CA ARG A 77 -12.92 -22.47 -13.87
C ARG A 77 -14.33 -22.44 -14.47
N GLY A 78 -14.78 -21.27 -14.90
CA GLY A 78 -16.12 -21.02 -15.44
C GLY A 78 -17.23 -20.81 -14.39
N ASP A 79 -16.93 -20.94 -13.09
CA ASP A 79 -17.89 -20.71 -12.01
C ASP A 79 -17.99 -19.22 -11.65
N TRP A 80 -18.78 -18.47 -12.42
CA TRP A 80 -18.96 -17.03 -12.25
C TRP A 80 -19.50 -16.62 -10.87
N ALA A 81 -20.10 -17.53 -10.09
CA ALA A 81 -20.51 -17.25 -8.71
C ALA A 81 -19.30 -17.00 -7.77
N ARG A 82 -18.10 -17.45 -8.14
CA ARG A 82 -16.85 -17.23 -7.37
C ARG A 82 -16.21 -15.87 -7.65
N VAL A 83 -16.53 -15.25 -8.78
CA VAL A 83 -15.88 -14.00 -9.23
C VAL A 83 -16.05 -12.84 -8.23
N PRO A 84 -17.22 -12.62 -7.61
CA PRO A 84 -17.34 -11.60 -6.57
C PRO A 84 -16.34 -11.75 -5.43
N ALA A 85 -15.97 -12.99 -5.06
CA ALA A 85 -15.00 -13.25 -3.99
C ALA A 85 -13.57 -12.82 -4.36
N TYR A 86 -13.23 -12.74 -5.65
CA TYR A 86 -11.96 -12.21 -6.12
C TYR A 86 -11.84 -10.69 -5.87
N PHE A 87 -12.91 -9.94 -6.14
CA PHE A 87 -12.89 -8.47 -6.10
C PHE A 87 -13.23 -7.88 -4.74
N LEU A 88 -14.23 -8.43 -4.05
CA LEU A 88 -14.73 -7.84 -2.81
C LEU A 88 -13.91 -8.24 -1.58
N GLY A 89 -12.99 -9.20 -1.75
CA GLY A 89 -12.34 -9.86 -0.63
C GLY A 89 -13.35 -10.58 0.25
N ARG A 90 -12.89 -11.51 1.08
CA ARG A 90 -13.76 -12.20 2.06
C ARG A 90 -13.92 -11.37 3.34
N GLY A 91 -14.52 -10.19 3.24
CA GLY A 91 -15.19 -9.52 4.36
C GLY A 91 -14.41 -8.51 5.21
N GLY A 92 -13.09 -8.33 5.03
CA GLY A 92 -12.29 -7.45 5.92
C GLY A 92 -12.02 -6.03 5.45
N TYR A 93 -12.14 -5.74 4.15
CA TYR A 93 -11.58 -4.51 3.53
C TYR A 93 -12.65 -3.54 3.01
N SER A 94 -13.90 -3.66 3.47
CA SER A 94 -15.06 -3.00 2.84
C SER A 94 -15.67 -1.84 3.62
N SER A 95 -15.20 -1.54 4.83
CA SER A 95 -15.73 -0.43 5.64
C SER A 95 -14.63 0.52 6.09
N PHE A 96 -14.68 1.75 5.59
CA PHE A 96 -13.95 2.88 6.14
C PHE A 96 -14.92 3.79 6.88
N ALA A 97 -14.67 4.04 8.17
CA ALA A 97 -15.35 5.10 8.91
C ALA A 97 -14.37 6.25 9.18
N LEU A 98 -14.87 7.49 9.20
CA LEU A 98 -14.03 8.67 9.49
C LEU A 98 -13.33 8.59 10.85
N ARG A 99 -13.89 7.84 11.80
CA ARG A 99 -13.28 7.54 13.10
C ARG A 99 -12.00 6.70 13.00
N ASP A 100 -11.81 5.98 11.90
CA ASP A 100 -10.64 5.15 11.65
C ASP A 100 -9.48 5.98 11.09
N LEU A 101 -9.73 7.22 10.64
CA LEU A 101 -8.72 8.09 10.05
C LEU A 101 -7.46 8.27 10.92
N PRO A 102 -7.54 8.49 12.25
CA PRO A 102 -6.33 8.58 13.09
C PRO A 102 -5.53 7.28 13.09
N HIS A 103 -6.22 6.13 13.12
CA HIS A 103 -5.59 4.82 13.03
C HIS A 103 -4.93 4.62 11.66
N SER A 104 -5.62 4.97 10.58
CA SER A 104 -5.09 4.84 9.22
C SER A 104 -3.89 5.76 8.97
N VAL A 105 -3.91 7.00 9.49
CA VAL A 105 -2.75 7.92 9.46
C VAL A 105 -1.59 7.33 10.25
N TYR A 106 -1.84 6.79 11.44
CA TYR A 106 -0.80 6.14 12.23
C TYR A 106 -0.22 4.91 11.51
N ALA A 107 -1.06 4.04 10.96
CA ALA A 107 -0.64 2.85 10.22
C ALA A 107 0.20 3.22 8.98
N PHE A 108 -0.18 4.30 8.29
CA PHE A 108 0.61 4.86 7.21
C PHE A 108 1.98 5.38 7.68
N LEU A 109 2.04 6.17 8.75
CA LEU A 109 3.32 6.64 9.29
C LEU A 109 4.20 5.48 9.72
N ARG A 110 3.60 4.45 10.32
CA ARG A 110 4.28 3.21 10.73
C ARG A 110 4.82 2.43 9.53
N SER A 111 4.08 2.36 8.41
CA SER A 111 4.55 1.66 7.21
C SER A 111 5.71 2.38 6.50
N LEU A 112 5.82 3.70 6.67
CA LEU A 112 6.95 4.49 6.17
C LEU A 112 8.17 4.49 7.10
N ALA A 113 7.91 4.56 8.41
CA ALA A 113 8.91 4.68 9.44
C ALA A 113 8.54 3.77 10.61
N LEU A 114 9.16 2.59 10.65
CA LEU A 114 8.94 1.68 11.76
C LEU A 114 9.72 2.19 12.98
N TYR A 115 9.05 2.24 14.12
CA TYR A 115 9.71 2.63 15.37
C TYR A 115 10.63 1.48 15.83
N PRO A 116 11.88 1.76 16.26
CA PRO A 116 12.76 0.72 16.79
C PRO A 116 12.08 -0.08 17.90
N HIS A 117 12.18 -1.41 17.86
CA HIS A 117 11.54 -2.35 18.81
C HIS A 117 10.03 -2.53 18.66
N LEU A 118 9.37 -1.84 17.73
CA LEU A 118 7.99 -2.11 17.36
C LEU A 118 7.98 -2.88 16.04
N SER A 119 8.06 -4.21 16.09
CA SER A 119 8.02 -5.06 14.89
C SER A 119 6.74 -4.81 14.08
N LEU A 120 6.72 -5.10 12.78
CA LEU A 120 5.50 -5.03 11.94
C LEU A 120 4.31 -5.80 12.53
N VAL A 121 4.58 -6.87 13.29
CA VAL A 121 3.57 -7.75 13.89
C VAL A 121 3.22 -7.33 15.33
N GLY A 122 4.05 -6.52 15.99
CA GLY A 122 3.82 -6.11 17.36
C GLY A 122 2.67 -5.11 17.50
N THR A 123 1.93 -5.15 18.61
CA THR A 123 0.91 -4.13 18.88
C THR A 123 1.52 -2.89 19.50
N THR A 124 1.21 -1.71 18.94
CA THR A 124 1.61 -0.41 19.53
C THR A 124 1.15 -0.29 20.98
N ARG A 125 -0.01 -0.87 21.29
CA ARG A 125 -0.59 -0.87 22.63
C ARG A 125 0.31 -1.59 23.63
N GLN A 126 0.72 -2.84 23.34
CA GLN A 126 1.63 -3.58 24.21
C GLN A 126 2.95 -2.83 24.41
N PHE A 127 3.51 -2.24 23.35
CA PHE A 127 4.71 -1.42 23.48
C PHE A 127 4.48 -0.25 24.44
N LEU A 128 3.42 0.53 24.27
CA LEU A 128 3.13 1.70 25.10
C LEU A 128 2.82 1.32 26.54
N ASP A 129 2.18 0.18 26.78
CA ASP A 129 1.86 -0.34 28.12
C ASP A 129 3.14 -0.62 28.93
N HIS A 130 4.20 -1.12 28.28
CA HIS A 130 5.48 -1.42 28.91
C HIS A 130 6.53 -0.30 28.81
N ALA A 131 6.30 0.70 27.94
CA ALA A 131 7.24 1.80 27.73
C ALA A 131 7.28 2.76 28.93
N SER A 132 8.50 3.12 29.34
CA SER A 132 8.73 4.20 30.30
C SER A 132 8.22 5.55 29.76
N PRO A 133 7.98 6.57 30.61
CA PRO A 133 7.57 7.90 30.15
C PRO A 133 8.51 8.50 29.10
N ALA A 134 9.82 8.30 29.26
CA ALA A 134 10.82 8.72 28.27
C ALA A 134 10.67 7.95 26.95
N GLY A 135 10.44 6.63 27.01
CA GLY A 135 10.18 5.80 25.81
C GLY A 135 8.92 6.23 25.06
N ARG A 136 7.84 6.55 25.78
CA ARG A 136 6.62 7.12 25.18
C ARG A 136 6.88 8.47 24.53
N GLY A 137 7.68 9.33 25.18
CA GLY A 137 8.09 10.62 24.62
C GLY A 137 8.90 10.48 23.33
N LEU A 138 9.86 9.56 23.29
CA LEU A 138 10.64 9.25 22.10
C LEU A 138 9.78 8.68 20.97
N PHE A 139 8.84 7.79 21.28
CA PHE A 139 7.87 7.27 20.32
C PHE A 139 7.04 8.38 19.67
N VAL A 140 6.50 9.31 20.48
CA VAL A 140 5.74 10.46 19.97
C VAL A 140 6.63 11.37 19.12
N ALA A 141 7.84 11.68 19.58
CA ALA A 141 8.78 12.52 18.84
C ALA A 141 9.18 11.90 17.48
N TYR A 142 9.39 10.58 17.44
CA TYR A 142 9.72 9.85 16.23
C TYR A 142 8.60 9.95 15.18
N TYR A 143 7.36 9.66 15.57
CA TYR A 143 6.24 9.75 14.65
C TYR A 143 5.85 11.19 14.30
N ALA A 144 6.08 12.15 15.18
CA ALA A 144 5.97 13.57 14.85
C ALA A 144 6.99 13.97 13.76
N LEU A 145 8.23 13.49 13.84
CA LEU A 145 9.23 13.72 12.80
C LEU A 145 8.80 13.09 11.46
N ALA A 146 8.36 11.83 11.46
CA ALA A 146 7.85 11.16 10.27
C ALA A 146 6.67 11.93 9.64
N LEU A 147 5.72 12.38 10.46
CA LEU A 147 4.60 13.20 10.02
C LEU A 147 5.06 14.53 9.41
N LEU A 148 6.03 15.21 10.02
CA LEU A 148 6.58 16.45 9.48
C LEU A 148 7.21 16.24 8.10
N VAL A 149 7.99 15.17 7.92
CA VAL A 149 8.59 14.80 6.62
C VAL A 149 7.49 14.60 5.57
N VAL A 150 6.48 13.79 5.92
CA VAL A 150 5.32 13.47 5.09
C VAL A 150 4.49 14.71 4.70
N CYS A 151 4.28 15.64 5.64
CA CYS A 151 3.51 16.86 5.38
C CYS A 151 4.28 17.94 4.62
N THR A 152 5.61 17.82 4.50
CA THR A 152 6.46 18.87 3.91
C THR A 152 6.11 19.17 2.44
N PRO A 153 5.97 18.18 1.53
CA PRO A 153 5.58 18.45 0.14
C PRO A 153 4.24 19.19 0.03
N LEU A 154 3.27 18.83 0.87
CA LEU A 154 1.96 19.48 0.93
C LEU A 154 2.06 20.93 1.43
N ALA A 155 2.79 21.14 2.52
CA ALA A 155 3.01 22.47 3.09
C ALA A 155 3.71 23.41 2.09
N LEU A 156 4.75 22.94 1.40
CA LEU A 156 5.44 23.70 0.36
C LEU A 156 4.52 24.00 -0.82
N THR A 157 3.72 23.02 -1.23
CA THR A 157 2.76 23.19 -2.32
C THR A 157 1.70 24.23 -1.99
N VAL A 158 1.11 24.18 -0.79
CA VAL A 158 0.11 25.16 -0.33
C VAL A 158 0.73 26.55 -0.26
N ARG A 159 1.93 26.66 0.31
CA ARG A 159 2.66 27.93 0.42
C ARG A 159 2.96 28.55 -0.94
N HIS A 160 3.30 27.75 -1.94
CA HIS A 160 3.69 28.20 -3.28
C HIS A 160 2.61 27.99 -4.35
N ARG A 161 1.35 27.77 -3.92
CA ARG A 161 0.25 27.36 -4.81
C ARG A 161 0.02 28.27 -6.01
N GLN A 162 0.13 29.60 -5.84
CA GLN A 162 -0.11 30.55 -6.93
C GLN A 162 0.93 30.43 -8.04
N SER A 163 2.22 30.38 -7.66
CA SER A 163 3.33 30.19 -8.60
C SER A 163 3.27 28.81 -9.26
N LEU A 164 3.01 27.76 -8.47
CA LEU A 164 2.88 26.39 -8.98
C LEU A 164 1.69 26.22 -9.93
N LEU A 165 0.54 26.81 -9.62
CA LEU A 165 -0.63 26.73 -10.51
C LEU A 165 -0.45 27.57 -11.77
N ALA A 166 0.26 28.69 -11.70
CA ALA A 166 0.58 29.49 -12.89
C ALA A 166 1.53 28.75 -13.84
N ALA A 167 2.60 28.14 -13.30
CA ALA A 167 3.64 27.50 -14.11
C ALA A 167 3.32 26.03 -14.47
N TYR A 168 2.67 25.29 -13.57
CA TYR A 168 2.56 23.82 -13.63
C TYR A 168 1.13 23.32 -13.42
N ARG A 169 0.10 24.07 -13.85
CA ARG A 169 -1.33 23.70 -13.66
C ARG A 169 -1.63 22.24 -14.01
N ARG A 170 -1.15 21.76 -15.16
CA ARG A 170 -1.37 20.38 -15.63
C ARG A 170 -0.66 19.36 -14.74
N PRO A 171 0.68 19.41 -14.53
CA PRO A 171 1.36 18.52 -13.59
C PRO A 171 0.72 18.53 -12.20
N MET A 172 0.35 19.69 -11.67
CA MET A 172 -0.32 19.84 -10.38
C MET A 172 -1.64 19.07 -10.32
N ALA A 173 -2.48 19.19 -11.35
CA ALA A 173 -3.74 18.44 -11.42
C ALA A 173 -3.51 16.93 -11.50
N VAL A 174 -2.53 16.48 -12.29
CA VAL A 174 -2.15 15.07 -12.42
C VAL A 174 -1.67 14.51 -11.08
N LEU A 175 -0.74 15.20 -10.42
CA LEU A 175 -0.20 14.79 -9.13
C LEU A 175 -1.24 14.83 -8.02
N ALA A 176 -2.19 15.77 -8.05
CA ALA A 176 -3.30 15.82 -7.10
C ALA A 176 -4.24 14.62 -7.27
N VAL A 177 -4.64 14.28 -8.50
CA VAL A 177 -5.48 13.10 -8.78
C VAL A 177 -4.74 11.80 -8.45
N TRP A 178 -3.46 11.72 -8.78
CA TRP A 178 -2.61 10.58 -8.40
C TRP A 178 -2.55 10.43 -6.88
N SER A 179 -2.19 11.49 -6.17
CA SER A 179 -2.04 11.43 -4.72
C SER A 179 -3.35 11.10 -4.02
N ALA A 180 -4.43 11.79 -4.39
CA ALA A 180 -5.74 11.58 -3.78
C ALA A 180 -6.29 10.18 -4.07
N GLY A 181 -6.22 9.71 -5.31
CA GLY A 181 -6.73 8.40 -5.69
C GLY A 181 -6.04 7.26 -4.93
N PHE A 182 -4.70 7.26 -4.93
CA PHE A 182 -3.93 6.24 -4.23
C PHE A 182 -4.00 6.36 -2.71
N ALA A 183 -4.06 7.57 -2.15
CA ALA A 183 -4.24 7.75 -0.71
C ALA A 183 -5.61 7.26 -0.24
N VAL A 184 -6.69 7.60 -0.96
CA VAL A 184 -8.05 7.10 -0.65
C VAL A 184 -8.08 5.59 -0.71
N PHE A 185 -7.49 4.99 -1.74
CA PHE A 185 -7.39 3.54 -1.86
C PHE A 185 -6.60 2.91 -0.72
N ALA A 186 -5.40 3.41 -0.41
CA ALA A 186 -4.55 2.85 0.64
C ALA A 186 -5.18 3.00 2.03
N PHE A 187 -5.84 4.12 2.32
CA PHE A 187 -6.57 4.32 3.57
C PHE A 187 -7.82 3.45 3.70
N PHE A 188 -8.52 3.21 2.58
CA PHE A 188 -9.72 2.37 2.55
C PHE A 188 -9.37 0.88 2.61
N TRP A 189 -8.28 0.47 1.95
CA TRP A 189 -7.95 -0.94 1.73
C TRP A 189 -7.11 -1.52 2.88
N VAL A 190 -5.81 -1.20 2.95
CA VAL A 190 -4.92 -1.65 4.02
C VAL A 190 -3.90 -0.55 4.33
N PRO A 191 -4.18 0.34 5.31
CA PRO A 191 -3.31 1.49 5.56
C PRO A 191 -1.93 1.10 6.12
N GLY A 192 -1.78 -0.11 6.67
CA GLY A 192 -0.50 -0.64 7.16
C GLY A 192 0.41 -1.22 6.08
N ASP A 193 -0.10 -1.49 4.87
CA ASP A 193 0.69 -2.14 3.82
C ASP A 193 1.41 -1.09 2.95
N VAL A 194 2.75 -1.07 3.10
CA VAL A 194 3.65 -0.14 2.40
C VAL A 194 3.55 -0.24 0.88
N SER A 195 3.19 -1.41 0.33
CA SER A 195 3.10 -1.61 -1.12
C SER A 195 2.03 -0.73 -1.77
N PHE A 196 0.95 -0.42 -1.04
CA PHE A 196 -0.10 0.49 -1.50
C PHE A 196 0.32 1.96 -1.45
N TRP A 197 1.30 2.31 -0.62
CA TRP A 197 1.81 3.66 -0.47
C TRP A 197 2.93 3.99 -1.47
N LEU A 198 3.63 2.99 -2.03
CA LEU A 198 4.72 3.22 -2.99
C LEU A 198 4.32 4.11 -4.19
N PRO A 199 3.17 3.92 -4.86
CA PRO A 199 2.76 4.80 -5.95
C PRO A 199 2.47 6.24 -5.48
N LEU A 200 1.98 6.43 -4.25
CA LEU A 200 1.77 7.76 -3.67
C LEU A 200 3.10 8.48 -3.45
N LEU A 201 4.12 7.78 -2.94
CA LEU A 201 5.44 8.36 -2.69
C LEU A 201 6.05 8.92 -3.97
N ALA A 202 5.90 8.25 -5.12
CA ALA A 202 6.35 8.77 -6.40
C ALA A 202 5.71 10.13 -6.75
N ALA A 203 4.40 10.25 -6.57
CA ALA A 203 3.69 11.51 -6.79
C ALA A 203 4.16 12.61 -5.82
N TRP A 204 4.42 12.27 -4.56
CA TRP A 204 4.94 13.21 -3.57
C TRP A 204 6.34 13.70 -3.84
N TRP A 205 7.26 12.84 -4.28
CA TRP A 205 8.61 13.27 -4.66
C TRP A 205 8.59 14.20 -5.88
N LEU A 206 7.72 13.93 -6.87
CA LEU A 206 7.51 14.83 -8.00
C LEU A 206 6.91 16.17 -7.56
N LEU A 207 5.95 16.14 -6.63
CA LEU A 207 5.37 17.36 -6.07
C LEU A 207 6.41 18.20 -5.33
N LEU A 208 7.25 17.56 -4.53
CA LEU A 208 8.37 18.21 -3.86
C LEU A 208 9.35 18.82 -4.87
N ALA A 209 9.70 18.10 -5.93
CA ALA A 209 10.59 18.62 -6.99
C ALA A 209 10.01 19.87 -7.67
N LEU A 210 8.71 19.88 -7.99
CA LEU A 210 8.04 21.07 -8.53
C LEU A 210 8.04 22.24 -7.54
N ALA A 211 7.75 21.96 -6.26
CA ALA A 211 7.78 22.96 -5.22
C ALA A 211 9.17 23.57 -5.04
N ILE A 212 10.22 22.74 -5.04
CA ILE A 212 11.62 23.21 -4.99
C ILE A 212 11.93 24.09 -6.20
N SER A 213 11.60 23.62 -7.42
CA SER A 213 11.85 24.36 -8.66
C SER A 213 11.17 25.74 -8.68
N ALA A 214 9.94 25.83 -8.18
CA ALA A 214 9.23 27.10 -8.06
C ALA A 214 9.92 28.08 -7.10
N VAL A 215 10.54 27.58 -6.03
CA VAL A 215 11.16 28.41 -4.99
C VAL A 215 12.56 28.87 -5.36
N THR A 216 13.35 28.05 -6.07
CA THR A 216 14.72 28.38 -6.46
C THR A 216 14.83 29.51 -7.50
N SER A 217 13.69 29.99 -8.02
CA SER A 217 13.63 31.12 -8.96
C SER A 217 13.89 32.50 -8.33
N ASP A 218 13.90 32.61 -6.99
CA ASP A 218 14.14 33.85 -6.24
C ASP A 218 15.33 33.68 -5.28
N ALA A 219 16.44 34.37 -5.57
CA ALA A 219 17.72 34.22 -4.88
C ALA A 219 17.63 34.40 -3.35
N THR A 220 16.78 35.30 -2.86
CA THR A 220 16.61 35.53 -1.41
C THR A 220 15.83 34.41 -0.73
N ARG A 221 14.84 33.84 -1.42
CA ARG A 221 14.07 32.68 -0.95
C ARG A 221 14.87 31.39 -1.01
N THR A 222 15.84 31.30 -1.92
CA THR A 222 16.72 30.14 -2.09
C THR A 222 17.51 29.83 -0.83
N ALA A 223 18.08 30.82 -0.13
CA ALA A 223 18.88 30.56 1.08
C ALA A 223 18.07 30.01 2.26
N LYS A 224 16.86 30.55 2.51
CA LYS A 224 15.96 30.03 3.56
C LYS A 224 15.45 28.64 3.20
N THR A 225 15.03 28.45 1.97
CA THR A 225 14.49 27.17 1.49
C THR A 225 15.56 26.09 1.46
N GLY A 226 16.79 26.44 1.07
CA GLY A 226 17.93 25.54 1.12
C GLY A 226 18.14 24.96 2.51
N ARG A 227 18.15 25.79 3.57
CA ARG A 227 18.26 25.31 4.96
C ARG A 227 17.13 24.36 5.36
N TRP A 228 15.89 24.65 4.99
CA TRP A 228 14.75 23.78 5.25
C TRP A 228 14.84 22.45 4.50
N LEU A 229 15.26 22.47 3.24
CA LEU A 229 15.47 21.27 2.43
C LEU A 229 16.61 20.43 2.99
N THR A 230 17.72 21.05 3.41
CA THR A 230 18.79 20.33 4.12
C THR A 230 18.26 19.64 5.37
N GLY A 231 17.47 20.34 6.20
CA GLY A 231 16.83 19.75 7.37
C GLY A 231 15.92 18.57 7.03
N LEU A 232 15.09 18.72 5.99
CA LEU A 232 14.23 17.64 5.49
C LEU A 232 15.05 16.44 5.02
N THR A 233 16.11 16.68 4.23
CA THR A 233 17.00 15.62 3.74
C THR A 233 17.67 14.88 4.89
N VAL A 234 18.18 15.60 5.88
CA VAL A 234 18.77 15.00 7.09
C VAL A 234 17.73 14.15 7.84
N ALA A 235 16.49 14.64 7.99
CA ALA A 235 15.42 13.88 8.63
C ALA A 235 15.06 12.61 7.84
N VAL A 236 14.93 12.69 6.53
CA VAL A 236 14.65 11.53 5.65
C VAL A 236 15.79 10.51 5.75
N ILE A 237 17.05 10.95 5.69
CA ILE A 237 18.21 10.07 5.83
C ILE A 237 18.23 9.41 7.21
N ALA A 238 17.96 10.16 8.28
CA ALA A 238 17.91 9.62 9.63
C ALA A 238 16.83 8.55 9.80
N LEU A 239 15.62 8.78 9.26
CA LEU A 239 14.54 7.79 9.25
C LEU A 239 14.91 6.57 8.39
N ALA A 240 15.55 6.77 7.24
CA ALA A 240 16.00 5.66 6.39
C ALA A 240 17.07 4.81 7.09
N ILE A 241 18.05 5.44 7.76
CA ILE A 241 19.06 4.73 8.55
C ILE A 241 18.40 3.98 9.70
N ALA A 242 17.47 4.60 10.44
CA ALA A 242 16.75 3.93 11.52
C ALA A 242 16.00 2.69 11.01
N ASN A 243 15.20 2.82 9.94
CA ASN A 243 14.53 1.68 9.32
C ASN A 243 15.51 0.59 8.87
N ALA A 244 16.63 0.99 8.25
CA ALA A 244 17.63 0.04 7.76
C ALA A 244 18.28 -0.73 8.93
N THR A 245 18.72 -0.03 9.97
CA THR A 245 19.43 -0.61 11.11
C THR A 245 18.54 -1.48 11.98
N PHE A 246 17.30 -1.06 12.25
CA PHE A 246 16.44 -1.74 13.22
C PHE A 246 15.51 -2.78 12.59
N GLU A 247 15.20 -2.68 11.30
CA GLU A 247 14.22 -3.57 10.67
C GLU A 247 14.75 -4.32 9.45
N VAL A 248 15.35 -3.62 8.49
CA VAL A 248 15.73 -4.26 7.22
C VAL A 248 16.96 -5.15 7.39
N LEU A 249 18.03 -4.63 8.00
CA LEU A 249 19.28 -5.37 8.15
C LEU A 249 19.16 -6.59 9.06
N PRO A 250 18.50 -6.52 10.23
CA PRO A 250 18.31 -7.69 11.09
C PRO A 250 17.50 -8.79 10.39
N ARG A 251 16.47 -8.43 9.62
CA ARG A 251 15.60 -9.42 8.94
C ARG A 251 16.18 -9.97 7.63
N ARG A 252 17.31 -9.43 7.17
CA ARG A 252 18.00 -9.89 5.95
C ARG A 252 18.54 -11.31 6.11
N ASP A 253 19.05 -11.64 7.29
CA ASP A 253 19.52 -12.99 7.57
C ASP A 253 18.33 -13.89 7.91
N LEU A 254 18.05 -14.84 7.01
CA LEU A 254 16.97 -15.82 7.18
C LEU A 254 17.14 -16.63 8.47
N ALA A 255 18.37 -16.82 8.95
CA ALA A 255 18.65 -17.49 10.22
C ALA A 255 18.30 -16.67 11.46
N THR A 256 17.88 -15.41 11.31
CA THR A 256 17.39 -14.56 12.41
C THR A 256 16.02 -13.94 12.14
N ASN A 257 15.46 -14.20 10.95
CA ASN A 257 14.15 -13.75 10.55
C ASN A 257 13.08 -14.68 11.14
N LEU A 258 12.53 -14.31 12.29
CA LEU A 258 11.54 -15.13 13.01
C LEU A 258 10.31 -15.51 12.15
N PRO A 259 9.64 -14.61 11.41
CA PRO A 259 8.57 -15.00 10.49
C PRO A 259 8.97 -16.07 9.46
N TYR A 260 10.20 -16.01 8.95
CA TYR A 260 10.73 -17.04 8.06
C TYR A 260 10.89 -18.38 8.78
N GLN A 261 11.51 -18.39 9.95
CA GLN A 261 11.70 -19.61 10.74
C GLN A 261 10.37 -20.27 11.06
N VAL A 262 9.39 -19.50 11.54
CA VAL A 262 8.04 -20.00 11.84
C VAL A 262 7.40 -20.60 10.58
N ALA A 263 7.52 -19.95 9.44
CA ALA A 263 6.96 -20.49 8.19
C ALA A 263 7.64 -21.82 7.80
N MET A 264 8.96 -21.92 7.92
CA MET A 264 9.69 -23.15 7.61
C MET A 264 9.37 -24.28 8.60
N ASP A 265 9.20 -23.97 9.88
CA ASP A 265 8.80 -24.95 10.90
C ASP A 265 7.39 -25.48 10.63
N VAL A 266 6.46 -24.60 10.24
CA VAL A 266 5.12 -24.99 9.79
C VAL A 266 5.21 -25.86 8.53
N ALA A 267 6.07 -25.52 7.57
CA ALA A 267 6.28 -26.32 6.37
C ALA A 267 6.73 -27.75 6.71
N ALA A 268 7.64 -27.89 7.68
CA ALA A 268 8.19 -29.18 8.09
C ALA A 268 7.15 -30.07 8.81
N GLN A 269 6.10 -29.48 9.38
CA GLN A 269 5.20 -30.17 10.33
C GLN A 269 3.77 -30.32 9.82
N THR A 270 3.40 -29.61 8.76
CA THR A 270 2.07 -29.73 8.15
C THR A 270 2.15 -30.19 6.71
N GLY A 271 1.11 -30.85 6.21
CA GLY A 271 0.95 -31.14 4.78
C GLY A 271 0.44 -29.93 3.99
N ASP A 272 0.39 -30.08 2.66
CA ASP A 272 -0.14 -29.07 1.73
C ASP A 272 -1.68 -28.99 1.75
N ASP A 273 -2.33 -29.95 2.42
CA ASP A 273 -3.77 -30.05 2.63
C ASP A 273 -4.28 -29.18 3.79
N VAL A 274 -3.37 -28.63 4.59
CA VAL A 274 -3.69 -27.76 5.72
C VAL A 274 -3.96 -26.34 5.24
N ILE A 275 -5.09 -25.80 5.68
CA ILE A 275 -5.51 -24.44 5.35
C ILE A 275 -5.26 -23.54 6.56
N PHE A 276 -4.44 -22.52 6.39
CA PHE A 276 -4.15 -21.56 7.42
C PHE A 276 -5.07 -20.36 7.33
N LEU A 277 -5.68 -19.97 8.45
CA LEU A 277 -6.43 -18.73 8.58
C LEU A 277 -5.58 -17.72 9.36
N THR A 278 -5.27 -16.57 8.77
CA THR A 278 -4.49 -15.52 9.41
C THR A 278 -5.28 -14.22 9.46
N ARG A 279 -4.85 -13.27 10.29
CA ARG A 279 -5.38 -11.90 10.23
C ARG A 279 -4.81 -11.19 9.00
N GLY A 280 -5.64 -10.41 8.31
CA GLY A 280 -5.31 -9.71 7.05
C GLY A 280 -4.08 -8.81 7.08
N ASP A 281 -3.60 -8.47 8.28
CA ASP A 281 -2.51 -7.55 8.56
C ASP A 281 -1.22 -8.25 9.04
N ASP A 282 -1.21 -9.58 9.17
CA ASP A 282 -0.05 -10.32 9.65
C ASP A 282 0.88 -10.74 8.50
N ILE A 283 2.15 -10.32 8.58
CA ILE A 283 3.20 -10.69 7.64
C ILE A 283 3.42 -12.20 7.57
N SER A 284 3.08 -12.95 8.63
CA SER A 284 3.23 -14.40 8.69
C SER A 284 2.42 -15.11 7.61
N GLY A 285 1.23 -14.59 7.24
CA GLY A 285 0.43 -15.14 6.15
C GLY A 285 1.16 -15.08 4.81
N LEU A 286 1.90 -14.01 4.56
CA LEU A 286 2.73 -13.88 3.36
C LEU A 286 3.89 -14.88 3.37
N TYR A 287 4.56 -15.04 4.51
CA TYR A 287 5.70 -15.96 4.64
C TYR A 287 5.28 -17.42 4.48
N LEU A 288 4.13 -17.80 5.04
CA LEU A 288 3.56 -19.14 4.87
C LEU A 288 3.19 -19.43 3.42
N ALA A 289 2.56 -18.48 2.73
CA ALA A 289 2.23 -18.65 1.32
C ALA A 289 3.49 -18.73 0.44
N TYR A 290 4.47 -17.86 0.67
CA TYR A 290 5.63 -17.69 -0.21
C TYR A 290 6.76 -18.69 0.06
N PHE A 291 7.13 -18.90 1.32
CA PHE A 291 8.26 -19.76 1.69
C PHE A 291 7.83 -21.18 2.05
N ALA A 292 6.67 -21.35 2.70
CA ALA A 292 6.16 -22.66 3.10
C ALA A 292 5.20 -23.29 2.08
N GLY A 293 4.81 -22.56 1.02
CA GLY A 293 3.87 -23.05 0.02
C GLY A 293 2.48 -23.40 0.57
N ARG A 294 2.08 -22.81 1.71
CA ARG A 294 0.83 -23.14 2.41
C ARG A 294 -0.35 -22.34 1.86
N GLN A 295 -1.54 -22.94 1.89
CA GLN A 295 -2.76 -22.21 1.57
C GLN A 295 -3.14 -21.32 2.75
N VAL A 296 -3.06 -20.00 2.55
CA VAL A 296 -3.42 -19.01 3.56
C VAL A 296 -4.66 -18.25 3.13
N PHE A 297 -5.64 -18.16 4.02
CA PHE A 297 -6.78 -17.27 3.89
C PHE A 297 -6.73 -16.22 4.99
N TYR A 298 -7.10 -15.00 4.61
CA TYR A 298 -7.21 -13.89 5.55
C TYR A 298 -8.66 -13.78 6.02
N ALA A 299 -8.86 -13.72 7.33
CA ALA A 299 -10.17 -13.62 7.96
C ALA A 299 -10.18 -12.50 9.00
N THR A 300 -11.33 -11.82 9.15
CA THR A 300 -11.51 -10.86 10.25
C THR A 300 -11.61 -11.61 11.58
N PRO A 301 -11.33 -10.95 12.73
CA PRO A 301 -11.54 -11.56 14.05
C PRO A 301 -12.95 -12.16 14.21
N GLU A 302 -13.99 -11.46 13.74
CA GLU A 302 -15.38 -11.93 13.79
C GLU A 302 -15.61 -13.16 12.92
N THR A 303 -14.97 -13.20 11.75
CA THR A 303 -15.02 -14.34 10.82
C THR A 303 -14.32 -15.55 11.40
N LEU A 304 -13.17 -15.36 12.07
CA LEU A 304 -12.45 -16.44 12.76
C LEU A 304 -13.28 -17.04 13.89
N VAL A 305 -13.91 -16.20 14.72
CA VAL A 305 -14.81 -16.65 15.80
C VAL A 305 -15.99 -17.42 15.22
N SER A 306 -16.59 -16.93 14.13
CA SER A 306 -17.70 -17.59 13.46
C SER A 306 -17.31 -18.94 12.86
N LEU A 307 -16.16 -19.02 12.19
CA LEU A 307 -15.64 -20.27 11.59
C LEU A 307 -15.34 -21.34 12.67
N HIS A 308 -14.76 -20.94 13.80
CA HIS A 308 -14.55 -21.85 14.92
C HIS A 308 -15.87 -22.38 15.51
N SER A 309 -16.94 -21.58 15.51
CA SER A 309 -18.25 -22.02 15.98
C SER A 309 -19.01 -22.92 15.00
N MET A 310 -18.63 -22.91 13.72
CA MET A 310 -19.31 -23.66 12.65
C MET A 310 -18.69 -25.02 12.34
N LEU A 311 -17.45 -25.28 12.75
CA LEU A 311 -16.79 -26.58 12.59
C LEU A 311 -17.25 -27.51 13.72
N PRO A 312 -18.01 -28.59 13.44
CA PRO A 312 -18.43 -29.51 14.49
C PRO A 312 -17.20 -30.25 15.05
N PRO A 313 -17.16 -30.56 16.36
CA PRO A 313 -16.01 -31.22 17.00
C PRO A 313 -15.62 -32.55 16.34
N SER A 314 -16.55 -33.20 15.62
CA SER A 314 -16.36 -34.49 14.96
C SER A 314 -15.88 -34.41 13.50
N ALA A 315 -15.73 -33.21 12.91
CA ALA A 315 -15.23 -33.03 11.54
C ALA A 315 -13.70 -32.98 11.43
N GLU A 316 -12.97 -33.06 12.56
CA GLU A 316 -11.50 -33.03 12.62
C GLU A 316 -10.79 -34.15 11.83
N ASN A 317 -11.50 -35.22 11.49
CA ASN A 317 -10.89 -36.39 10.83
C ASN A 317 -11.12 -36.50 9.31
N ALA A 318 -11.92 -35.62 8.68
CA ALA A 318 -12.23 -35.73 7.25
C ALA A 318 -12.25 -34.40 6.46
N ALA A 319 -12.24 -33.25 7.13
CA ALA A 319 -12.10 -31.95 6.49
C ALA A 319 -10.61 -31.55 6.36
N PRO A 320 -10.23 -30.69 5.39
CA PRO A 320 -8.90 -30.06 5.42
C PRO A 320 -8.68 -29.47 6.81
N ARG A 321 -7.55 -29.79 7.44
CA ARG A 321 -7.24 -29.29 8.78
C ARG A 321 -7.10 -27.77 8.68
N VAL A 322 -8.06 -27.05 9.24
CA VAL A 322 -8.05 -25.58 9.27
C VAL A 322 -7.32 -25.14 10.53
N VAL A 323 -6.24 -24.40 10.37
CA VAL A 323 -5.42 -23.90 11.49
C VAL A 323 -5.50 -22.37 11.52
N THR A 324 -6.00 -21.82 12.61
CA THR A 324 -6.04 -20.36 12.81
C THR A 324 -4.74 -19.88 13.45
N LEU A 325 -4.04 -18.97 12.81
CA LEU A 325 -2.83 -18.36 13.34
C LEU A 325 -3.15 -16.98 13.89
N ASP A 326 -2.92 -16.84 15.19
CA ASP A 326 -3.02 -15.58 15.90
C ASP A 326 -1.65 -15.23 16.50
N VAL A 327 -0.86 -14.49 15.73
CA VAL A 327 0.52 -14.12 16.10
C VAL A 327 0.55 -13.01 17.15
N ASP A 328 -0.59 -12.41 17.49
CA ASP A 328 -0.71 -11.32 18.46
C ASP A 328 -0.59 -11.76 19.93
N SER A 329 -0.38 -13.05 20.19
CA SER A 329 -0.43 -13.58 21.55
C SER A 329 0.91 -14.15 21.99
N ASN A 330 1.22 -13.96 23.28
CA ASN A 330 2.17 -14.71 24.10
C ASN A 330 1.87 -16.23 24.13
N ARG A 331 1.44 -16.82 23.00
CA ARG A 331 1.13 -18.23 22.81
C ARG A 331 2.15 -18.89 21.89
N SER A 332 3.44 -18.62 22.10
CA SER A 332 4.49 -19.58 21.73
C SER A 332 4.12 -20.99 22.18
N ASP A 333 3.44 -21.09 23.33
CA ASP A 333 3.00 -22.34 23.94
C ASP A 333 1.89 -23.03 23.14
N TRP A 334 1.03 -22.28 22.44
CA TRP A 334 -0.01 -22.87 21.58
C TRP A 334 0.59 -23.40 20.27
N TRP A 335 1.58 -22.69 19.71
CA TRP A 335 2.36 -23.19 18.59
C TRP A 335 3.05 -24.50 18.95
N GLN A 336 3.72 -24.58 20.10
CA GLN A 336 4.33 -25.83 20.55
C GLN A 336 3.32 -26.96 20.79
N ALA A 337 2.08 -26.64 21.22
CA ALA A 337 1.03 -27.64 21.39
C ALA A 337 0.38 -28.14 20.09
N LEU A 338 0.38 -27.33 19.01
CA LEU A 338 -0.10 -27.75 17.69
C LEU A 338 0.94 -28.59 16.93
N LEU A 339 2.21 -28.41 17.30
CA LEU A 339 3.39 -29.03 16.71
C LEU A 339 3.84 -30.32 17.44
N ALA A 340 3.28 -30.60 18.62
CA ALA A 340 3.54 -31.79 19.45
C ALA A 340 2.50 -32.89 19.22
#